data_AF-A0ABD3FAU7-F1
#
_entry.id   AF-A0ABD3FAU7-F1
#
_cell.length_a   1.000
_cell.length_b   1.000
_cell.length_c   1.000
_cell.angle_alpha   90.00
_cell.angle_beta   90.00
_cell.angle_gamma   90.00
#
_symmetry.space_group_name_H-M   'P 1'
#
loop_
_entity.id
_entity.type
_entity.pdbx_description
1 polymer ?
#
loop_
_entity_poly.entity_id
_entity_poly.type
_entity_poly.pdbx_seq_one_letter_code
_entity_poly.pdbx_strand_id
1 'polypeptide(L)'
;MGYCRFLLLTALALLISADFTASTAPRLNSNGRALRVTKEEDDEERAGLAAKLSDLITKFSSKEQQVVRWADAQKTDEFVLDAFKLKGLTGDRLKLNKNYKYFEQFKKIKESDQITAWIKAETSTSAVWRTSGLGNVRTIDEILAVEPTEAFQMYTRFLERYDSAVILKAHKAKTPIPVISDDLTWAEKTVRAANWVATGRSRAFAKAALGLDKLTPAELAKTKNFEFYLIFLHGRLAKLENKLAGV
;
A
#
# COMPACT_ATOMS: atom_id res chain seq x y z
N MET A 1 -15.94 9.51 -18.81
CA MET A 1 -14.75 10.22 -19.32
C MET A 1 -13.46 9.58 -18.78
N GLY A 2 -13.18 8.33 -19.13
CA GLY A 2 -12.12 7.52 -18.50
C GLY A 2 -11.02 7.02 -19.42
N TYR A 3 -11.02 7.38 -20.70
CA TYR A 3 -10.12 6.78 -21.69
C TYR A 3 -9.03 7.72 -22.24
N CYS A 4 -9.13 9.05 -22.06
CA CYS A 4 -8.03 9.96 -22.41
C CYS A 4 -6.87 9.98 -21.38
N ARG A 5 -7.05 9.42 -20.18
CA ARG A 5 -6.03 9.42 -19.12
C ARG A 5 -4.97 8.33 -19.27
N PHE A 6 -5.27 7.26 -20.00
CA PHE A 6 -4.31 6.17 -20.23
C PHE A 6 -3.38 6.43 -21.42
N LEU A 7 -3.85 7.16 -22.45
CA LEU A 7 -3.08 7.41 -23.67
C LEU A 7 -1.93 8.41 -23.48
N LEU A 8 -2.03 9.34 -22.54
CA LEU A 8 -0.93 10.28 -22.22
C LEU A 8 0.19 9.62 -21.40
N LEU A 9 -0.11 8.58 -20.62
CA LEU A 9 0.88 7.87 -19.81
C LEU A 9 1.67 6.84 -20.62
N THR A 10 1.07 6.21 -21.63
CA THR A 10 1.78 5.25 -22.50
C THR A 10 2.72 5.93 -23.51
N ALA A 11 2.37 7.13 -24.00
CA ALA A 11 3.24 7.88 -24.91
C ALA A 11 4.57 8.31 -24.27
N LEU A 12 4.59 8.58 -22.96
CA LEU A 12 5.79 9.03 -22.25
C LEU A 12 6.74 7.89 -21.88
N ALA A 13 6.22 6.68 -21.65
CA ALA A 13 7.06 5.49 -21.43
C ALA A 13 7.75 5.02 -22.72
N LEU A 14 7.10 5.19 -23.88
CA LEU A 14 7.66 4.79 -25.18
C LEU A 14 8.79 5.71 -25.68
N LEU A 15 8.84 6.97 -25.24
CA LEU A 15 9.92 7.89 -25.58
C LEU A 15 11.22 7.63 -24.79
N ILE A 16 11.16 6.84 -23.71
CA ILE A 16 12.34 6.46 -22.91
C ILE A 16 12.91 5.10 -23.39
N SER A 17 12.12 4.27 -24.07
CA SER A 17 12.54 2.93 -24.53
C SER A 17 13.03 2.85 -25.99
N ALA A 18 12.96 3.93 -26.75
CA ALA A 18 13.41 3.96 -28.14
C ALA A 18 14.89 4.36 -28.23
N ASP A 19 15.80 3.51 -27.76
CA ASP A 19 17.23 3.52 -28.15
C ASP A 19 17.95 2.24 -27.66
N PHE A 20 17.45 1.05 -28.00
CA PHE A 20 18.28 -0.15 -27.94
C PHE A 20 17.82 -1.28 -28.87
N THR A 21 18.06 -1.12 -30.18
CA THR A 21 18.25 -2.27 -31.08
C THR A 21 19.15 -1.86 -32.26
N ALA A 22 20.46 -1.91 -32.08
CA ALA A 22 21.39 -2.08 -33.18
C ALA A 22 21.90 -3.53 -33.18
N SER A 23 21.20 -4.34 -33.96
CA SER A 23 21.60 -5.70 -34.35
C SER A 23 22.94 -5.66 -35.09
N THR A 24 23.90 -6.46 -34.64
CA THR A 24 25.13 -6.74 -35.41
C THR A 24 25.18 -8.21 -35.79
N ALA A 25 25.11 -8.48 -37.09
CA ALA A 25 25.74 -9.63 -37.73
C ALA A 25 26.73 -9.11 -38.79
N PRO A 26 27.81 -9.84 -39.10
CA PRO A 26 29.10 -9.22 -39.46
C PRO A 26 29.35 -9.22 -40.97
N ARG A 27 29.98 -8.17 -41.51
CA ARG A 27 30.80 -8.25 -42.74
C ARG A 27 31.95 -7.22 -42.76
N LEU A 28 33.04 -7.68 -43.37
CA LEU A 28 34.40 -7.17 -43.44
C LEU A 28 34.59 -5.86 -44.23
N ASN A 29 35.54 -5.05 -43.73
CA ASN A 29 36.62 -4.33 -44.42
C ASN A 29 36.29 -3.38 -45.60
N SER A 30 36.49 -2.07 -45.46
CA SER A 30 37.75 -1.38 -45.83
C SER A 30 37.64 0.16 -45.74
N ASN A 31 38.69 0.76 -45.17
CA ASN A 31 39.26 2.09 -45.44
C ASN A 31 38.33 3.32 -45.62
N GLY A 32 38.31 4.17 -44.59
CA GLY A 32 37.88 5.57 -44.71
C GLY A 32 38.01 6.31 -43.38
N ARG A 33 38.70 7.46 -43.39
CA ARG A 33 39.05 8.28 -42.23
C ARG A 33 37.84 8.87 -41.47
N ALA A 34 38.03 8.94 -40.16
CA ALA A 34 37.61 9.98 -39.20
C ALA A 34 36.10 10.23 -38.94
N LEU A 35 35.64 9.74 -37.78
CA LEU A 35 34.90 10.56 -36.81
C LEU A 35 35.12 9.93 -35.42
N ARG A 36 35.94 10.60 -34.58
CA ARG A 36 35.94 10.30 -33.14
C ARG A 36 34.64 10.86 -32.60
N VAL A 37 33.65 9.99 -32.40
CA VAL A 37 32.48 10.29 -31.58
C VAL A 37 32.97 10.27 -30.13
N THR A 38 33.16 11.46 -29.56
CA THR A 38 33.27 11.65 -28.11
C THR A 38 31.93 11.24 -27.52
N LYS A 39 31.93 10.12 -26.80
CA LYS A 39 30.74 9.58 -26.16
C LYS A 39 30.97 9.68 -24.66
N GLU A 40 30.69 10.86 -24.11
CA GLU A 40 30.63 11.11 -22.65
C GLU A 40 29.97 12.47 -22.29
N GLU A 41 29.74 13.40 -23.24
CA GLU A 41 29.08 14.70 -22.95
C GLU A 41 27.54 14.72 -23.07
N ASP A 42 26.93 13.78 -23.81
CA ASP A 42 25.48 13.83 -24.09
C ASP A 42 24.60 13.47 -22.88
N ASP A 43 25.12 12.69 -21.93
CA ASP A 43 24.34 12.23 -20.78
C ASP A 43 24.11 13.35 -19.74
N GLU A 44 25.07 14.28 -19.60
CA GLU A 44 24.93 15.45 -18.73
C GLU A 44 23.97 16.49 -19.30
N GLU A 45 24.02 16.75 -20.61
CA GLU A 45 23.07 17.67 -21.26
C GLU A 45 21.64 17.12 -21.25
N ARG A 46 21.47 15.81 -21.45
CA ARG A 46 20.18 15.13 -21.33
C ARG A 46 19.63 15.15 -19.92
N ALA A 47 20.47 14.93 -18.90
CA ALA A 47 20.08 15.07 -17.49
C ALA A 47 19.68 16.52 -17.17
N GLY A 48 20.41 17.51 -17.70
CA GLY A 48 20.10 18.93 -17.56
C GLY A 48 18.79 19.34 -18.23
N LEU A 49 18.49 18.79 -19.42
CA LEU A 49 17.23 19.04 -20.13
C LEU A 49 16.04 18.41 -19.40
N ALA A 50 16.19 17.18 -18.90
CA ALA A 50 15.18 16.50 -18.10
C ALA A 50 14.90 17.25 -16.79
N ALA A 51 15.93 17.76 -16.13
CA ALA A 51 15.79 18.59 -14.94
C ALA A 51 15.05 19.91 -15.23
N LYS A 52 15.37 20.59 -16.35
CA LYS A 52 14.69 21.82 -16.78
C LYS A 52 13.23 21.59 -17.17
N LEU A 53 12.93 20.49 -17.87
CA LEU A 53 11.56 20.08 -18.21
C LEU A 53 10.76 19.71 -16.97
N SER A 54 11.36 19.02 -16.02
CA SER A 54 10.76 18.72 -14.71
C SER A 54 10.43 20.00 -13.94
N ASP A 55 11.37 20.95 -13.87
CA ASP A 55 11.17 22.25 -13.23
C ASP A 55 10.04 23.05 -13.88
N LEU A 56 9.99 23.10 -15.21
CA LEU A 56 8.89 23.74 -15.95
C LEU A 56 7.55 23.07 -15.68
N ILE A 57 7.46 21.74 -15.71
CA ILE A 57 6.22 21.03 -15.43
C ILE A 57 5.76 21.27 -13.99
N THR A 58 6.67 21.35 -13.02
CA THR A 58 6.31 21.66 -11.62
C THR A 58 5.77 23.08 -11.46
N LYS A 59 6.28 24.06 -12.21
CA LYS A 59 5.80 25.45 -12.20
C LYS A 59 4.37 25.61 -12.71
N PHE A 60 3.94 24.78 -13.65
CA PHE A 60 2.57 24.79 -14.20
C PHE A 60 1.63 23.78 -13.54
N SER A 61 2.12 22.93 -12.63
CA SER A 61 1.32 21.92 -11.96
C SER A 61 0.67 22.47 -10.70
N SER A 62 -0.63 22.21 -10.51
CA SER A 62 -1.31 22.58 -9.26
C SER A 62 -0.74 21.78 -8.09
N LYS A 63 -0.89 22.29 -6.85
CA LYS A 63 -0.39 21.59 -5.65
C LYS A 63 -1.00 20.18 -5.51
N GLU A 64 -2.26 20.01 -5.91
CA GLU A 64 -2.96 18.73 -5.92
C GLU A 64 -2.31 17.74 -6.90
N GLN A 65 -1.90 18.21 -8.08
CA GLN A 65 -1.19 17.37 -9.06
C GLN A 65 0.24 17.04 -8.60
N GLN A 66 0.93 17.98 -7.96
CA GLN A 66 2.24 17.73 -7.35
C GLN A 66 2.15 16.64 -6.27
N VAL A 67 1.14 16.74 -5.40
CA VAL A 67 0.85 15.74 -4.35
C VAL A 67 0.69 14.33 -4.94
N VAL A 68 -0.10 14.18 -6.00
CA VAL A 68 -0.31 12.88 -6.66
C VAL A 68 1.02 12.35 -7.22
N ARG A 69 1.74 13.16 -7.99
CA ARG A 69 3.02 12.76 -8.59
C ARG A 69 4.07 12.37 -7.56
N TRP A 70 4.14 13.10 -6.44
CA TRP A 70 5.08 12.80 -5.37
C TRP A 70 4.71 11.53 -4.62
N ALA A 71 3.41 11.24 -4.45
CA ALA A 71 2.95 9.98 -3.88
C ALA A 71 3.26 8.80 -4.81
N ASP A 72 2.96 8.92 -6.11
CA ASP A 72 3.29 7.93 -7.14
C ASP A 72 4.80 7.64 -7.17
N ALA A 73 5.62 8.68 -7.05
CA ALA A 73 7.08 8.58 -7.01
C ALA A 73 7.65 8.22 -5.62
N GLN A 74 6.80 7.85 -4.65
CA GLN A 74 7.18 7.44 -3.29
C GLN A 74 8.14 8.41 -2.59
N LYS A 75 7.91 9.72 -2.75
CA LYS A 75 8.74 10.74 -2.08
C LYS A 75 8.66 10.62 -0.55
N THR A 76 9.66 11.16 0.13
CA THR A 76 9.72 11.15 1.59
C THR A 76 8.82 12.23 2.18
N ASP A 77 8.34 12.00 3.40
CA ASP A 77 7.55 13.00 4.14
C ASP A 77 8.37 14.29 4.32
N GLU A 78 9.67 14.17 4.60
CA GLU A 78 10.58 15.32 4.70
C GLU A 78 10.64 16.15 3.41
N PHE A 79 10.73 15.51 2.25
CA PHE A 79 10.73 16.20 0.95
C PHE A 79 9.44 17.01 0.75
N VAL A 80 8.28 16.42 1.04
CA VAL A 80 6.99 17.09 0.84
C VAL A 80 6.76 18.19 1.87
N LEU A 81 7.20 17.98 3.12
CA LEU A 81 7.19 19.02 4.16
C LEU A 81 8.04 20.23 3.74
N ASP A 82 9.23 19.99 3.20
CA ASP A 82 10.11 21.05 2.71
C ASP A 82 9.49 21.77 1.50
N ALA A 83 9.02 21.02 0.50
CA ALA A 83 8.40 21.56 -0.70
C ALA A 83 7.16 22.43 -0.39
N PHE A 84 6.40 22.09 0.66
CA PHE A 84 5.25 22.89 1.11
C PHE A 84 5.58 23.95 2.16
N LYS A 85 6.87 24.16 2.48
CA LYS A 85 7.34 25.13 3.49
C LYS A 85 6.73 24.87 4.87
N LEU A 86 6.62 23.59 5.21
CA LEU A 86 6.12 23.08 6.49
C LEU A 86 7.26 22.58 7.39
N LYS A 87 8.48 22.44 6.86
CA LYS A 87 9.66 22.04 7.61
C LYS A 87 9.88 22.97 8.82
N GLY A 88 10.10 22.39 10.00
CA GLY A 88 10.27 23.12 11.26
C GLY A 88 8.97 23.59 11.94
N LEU A 89 7.81 23.39 11.32
CA LEU A 89 6.52 23.61 11.98
C LEU A 89 6.10 22.34 12.74
N THR A 90 5.57 22.51 13.95
CA THR A 90 5.06 21.41 14.79
C THR A 90 3.73 21.79 15.43
N GLY A 91 3.01 20.80 15.96
CA GLY A 91 1.76 20.99 16.69
C GLY A 91 0.73 21.81 15.90
N ASP A 92 0.10 22.78 16.57
CA ASP A 92 -0.94 23.61 15.98
C ASP A 92 -0.43 24.51 14.87
N ARG A 93 0.84 24.97 14.95
CA ARG A 93 1.45 25.81 13.91
C ARG A 93 1.55 25.07 12.58
N LEU A 94 1.81 23.76 12.62
CA LEU A 94 1.81 22.92 11.43
C LEU A 94 0.38 22.77 10.89
N LYS A 95 -0.57 22.39 11.75
CA LYS A 95 -1.96 22.09 11.37
C LYS A 95 -2.73 23.30 10.84
N LEU A 96 -2.47 24.49 11.37
CA LEU A 96 -3.11 25.74 10.93
C LEU A 96 -2.53 26.29 9.61
N ASN A 97 -1.41 25.75 9.12
CA ASN A 97 -0.85 26.20 7.86
C ASN A 97 -1.73 25.77 6.68
N LYS A 98 -2.09 26.71 5.80
CA LYS A 98 -2.91 26.45 4.60
C LYS A 98 -2.39 25.36 3.66
N ASN A 99 -1.09 25.07 3.70
CA ASN A 99 -0.47 24.01 2.90
C ASN A 99 -0.53 22.63 3.58
N TYR A 100 -0.84 22.56 4.87
CA TYR A 100 -0.86 21.29 5.61
C TYR A 100 -1.84 20.28 5.01
N LYS A 101 -3.00 20.74 4.52
CA LYS A 101 -3.99 19.90 3.82
C LYS A 101 -3.40 19.12 2.64
N TYR A 102 -2.38 19.67 1.96
CA TYR A 102 -1.72 19.00 0.84
C TYR A 102 -0.75 17.93 1.30
N PHE A 103 -0.06 18.16 2.42
CA PHE A 103 0.74 17.14 3.06
C PHE A 103 -0.13 15.98 3.57
N GLU A 104 -1.27 16.27 4.20
CA GLU A 104 -2.23 15.22 4.60
C GLU A 104 -2.76 14.44 3.39
N GLN A 105 -3.09 15.14 2.30
CA GLN A 105 -3.52 14.49 1.06
C GLN A 105 -2.43 13.58 0.48
N PHE A 106 -1.18 14.04 0.48
CA PHE A 106 -0.03 13.25 0.06
C PHE A 106 0.10 11.96 0.88
N LYS A 107 0.05 12.05 2.21
CA LYS A 107 0.10 10.85 3.08
C LYS A 107 -1.00 9.85 2.74
N LYS A 108 -2.24 10.33 2.56
CA LYS A 108 -3.39 9.49 2.20
C LYS A 108 -3.25 8.79 0.85
N ILE A 109 -2.76 9.49 -0.17
CA ILE A 109 -2.56 8.92 -1.51
C ILE A 109 -1.44 7.88 -1.45
N LYS A 110 -0.28 8.25 -0.88
CA LYS A 110 0.88 7.36 -0.76
C LYS A 110 0.52 6.06 -0.02
N GLU A 111 -0.21 6.14 1.09
CA GLU A 111 -0.69 4.96 1.83
C GLU A 111 -1.61 4.10 0.95
N SER A 112 -2.58 4.71 0.27
CA SER A 112 -3.52 4.01 -0.60
C SER A 112 -2.82 3.32 -1.77
N ASP A 113 -1.79 3.93 -2.35
CA ASP A 113 -1.01 3.37 -3.46
C ASP A 113 -0.18 2.18 -3.00
N GLN A 114 0.47 2.29 -1.82
CA GLN A 114 1.22 1.19 -1.24
C GLN A 114 0.32 -0.01 -0.93
N ILE A 115 -0.86 0.21 -0.34
CA ILE A 115 -1.83 -0.86 -0.10
C ILE A 115 -2.29 -1.47 -1.42
N THR A 116 -2.57 -0.65 -2.43
CA THR A 116 -2.97 -1.14 -3.76
C THR A 116 -1.87 -1.97 -4.41
N ALA A 117 -0.61 -1.57 -4.26
CA ALA A 117 0.55 -2.32 -4.75
C ALA A 117 0.65 -3.69 -4.06
N TRP A 118 0.53 -3.76 -2.73
CA TRP A 118 0.52 -5.03 -2.00
C TRP A 118 -0.62 -5.96 -2.44
N ILE A 119 -1.83 -5.42 -2.63
CA ILE A 119 -2.98 -6.21 -3.10
C ILE A 119 -2.76 -6.74 -4.52
N LYS A 120 -2.25 -5.89 -5.44
CA LYS A 120 -1.97 -6.29 -6.83
C LYS A 120 -0.86 -7.34 -6.92
N ALA A 121 0.14 -7.22 -6.05
CA ALA A 121 1.23 -8.18 -5.94
C ALA A 121 0.84 -9.45 -5.16
N GLU A 122 -0.42 -9.59 -4.75
CA GLU A 122 -0.92 -10.69 -3.92
C GLU A 122 -0.06 -10.93 -2.67
N THR A 123 0.48 -9.84 -2.09
CA THR A 123 1.33 -9.91 -0.88
C THR A 123 0.54 -10.49 0.28
N SER A 124 1.09 -11.50 0.96
CA SER A 124 0.43 -12.13 2.11
C SER A 124 0.32 -11.18 3.30
N THR A 125 -0.67 -11.39 4.17
CA THR A 125 -0.79 -10.61 5.41
C THR A 125 0.43 -10.77 6.30
N SER A 126 0.99 -11.98 6.38
CA SER A 126 2.19 -12.27 7.15
C SER A 126 3.43 -11.53 6.63
N ALA A 127 3.56 -11.36 5.31
CA ALA A 127 4.65 -10.60 4.72
C ALA A 127 4.55 -9.12 5.09
N VAL A 128 3.38 -8.49 4.93
CA VAL A 128 3.17 -7.08 5.32
C VAL A 128 3.39 -6.90 6.82
N TRP A 129 2.86 -7.79 7.67
CA TRP A 129 3.07 -7.75 9.11
C TRP A 129 4.56 -7.74 9.48
N ARG A 130 5.36 -8.64 8.88
CA ARG A 130 6.80 -8.74 9.15
C ARG A 130 7.57 -7.54 8.62
N THR A 131 7.32 -7.12 7.38
CA THR A 131 8.06 -6.01 6.75
C THR A 131 7.71 -4.64 7.34
N SER A 132 6.54 -4.51 7.96
CA SER A 132 6.14 -3.34 8.76
C SER A 132 6.76 -3.31 10.17
N GLY A 133 7.64 -4.25 10.52
CA GLY A 133 8.31 -4.30 11.83
C GLY A 133 7.45 -4.89 12.96
N LEU A 134 6.25 -5.39 12.65
CA LEU A 134 5.34 -6.01 13.63
C LEU A 134 5.67 -7.49 13.86
N GLY A 135 6.64 -8.03 13.10
CA GLY A 135 7.02 -9.44 13.09
C GLY A 135 7.45 -10.03 14.44
N ASN A 136 7.79 -9.21 15.44
CA ASN A 136 8.18 -9.63 16.79
C ASN A 136 7.09 -9.47 17.84
N VAL A 137 5.92 -8.92 17.50
CA VAL A 137 4.79 -8.77 18.42
C VAL A 137 4.18 -10.16 18.70
N ARG A 138 4.01 -10.51 19.98
CA ARG A 138 3.52 -11.82 20.44
C ARG A 138 2.38 -11.73 21.45
N THR A 139 2.31 -10.67 22.24
CA THR A 139 1.37 -10.53 23.37
C THR A 139 0.35 -9.40 23.15
N ILE A 140 -0.70 -9.37 23.97
CA ILE A 140 -1.68 -8.27 23.96
C ILE A 140 -1.02 -6.94 24.31
N ASP A 141 -0.16 -6.89 25.33
CA ASP A 141 0.51 -5.66 25.74
C ASP A 141 1.40 -5.10 24.62
N GLU A 142 2.09 -5.97 23.89
CA GLU A 142 2.87 -5.57 22.72
C GLU A 142 1.97 -5.09 21.57
N ILE A 143 0.81 -5.72 21.35
CA ILE A 143 -0.18 -5.24 20.37
C ILE A 143 -0.64 -3.82 20.74
N LEU A 144 -0.99 -3.59 22.01
CA LEU A 144 -1.43 -2.28 22.51
C LEU A 144 -0.33 -1.23 22.41
N ALA A 145 0.94 -1.63 22.64
CA ALA A 145 2.08 -0.73 22.49
C ALA A 145 2.32 -0.29 21.04
N VAL A 146 2.07 -1.17 20.06
CA VAL A 146 2.22 -0.84 18.63
C VAL A 146 0.97 -0.25 18.00
N GLU A 147 -0.21 -0.38 18.61
CA GLU A 147 -1.49 0.14 18.10
C GLU A 147 -1.43 1.59 17.61
N PRO A 148 -0.87 2.56 18.37
CA PRO A 148 -0.85 3.96 17.95
C PRO A 148 0.16 4.25 16.83
N THR A 149 0.99 3.27 16.43
CA THR A 149 2.04 3.47 15.43
C THR A 149 1.47 3.53 14.01
N GLU A 150 2.10 4.32 13.13
CA GLU A 150 1.72 4.41 11.72
C GLU A 150 1.81 3.05 11.00
N ALA A 151 2.80 2.22 11.38
CA ALA A 151 2.95 0.86 10.84
C ALA A 151 1.76 -0.04 11.15
N PHE A 152 1.28 -0.03 12.40
CA PHE A 152 0.11 -0.83 12.79
C PHE A 152 -1.18 -0.32 12.11
N GLN A 153 -1.38 0.99 12.07
CA GLN A 153 -2.55 1.59 11.41
C GLN A 153 -2.56 1.31 9.89
N MET A 154 -1.39 1.32 9.25
CA MET A 154 -1.26 0.94 7.85
C MET A 154 -1.61 -0.54 7.64
N TYR A 155 -1.16 -1.42 8.53
CA TYR A 155 -1.46 -2.84 8.48
C TYR A 155 -2.96 -3.14 8.63
N THR A 156 -3.67 -2.49 9.56
CA THR A 156 -5.11 -2.70 9.74
C THR A 156 -5.92 -2.22 8.53
N ARG A 157 -5.54 -1.08 7.93
CA ARG A 157 -6.13 -0.60 6.65
C ARG A 157 -5.83 -1.54 5.49
N PHE A 158 -4.62 -2.12 5.43
CA PHE A 158 -4.29 -3.15 4.47
C PHE A 158 -5.18 -4.39 4.64
N LEU A 159 -5.35 -4.90 5.88
CA LEU A 159 -6.22 -6.04 6.16
C LEU A 159 -7.66 -5.80 5.70
N GLU A 160 -8.20 -4.60 5.93
CA GLU A 160 -9.54 -4.25 5.46
C GLU A 160 -9.65 -4.40 3.93
N ARG A 161 -8.71 -3.82 3.17
CA ARG A 161 -8.74 -3.92 1.71
C ARG A 161 -8.47 -5.34 1.23
N TYR A 162 -7.59 -6.08 1.91
CA TYR A 162 -7.25 -7.46 1.64
C TYR A 162 -8.48 -8.36 1.76
N ASP A 163 -9.16 -8.33 2.90
CA ASP A 163 -10.34 -9.16 3.13
C ASP A 163 -11.47 -8.83 2.16
N SER A 164 -11.67 -7.55 1.81
CA SER A 164 -12.61 -7.14 0.77
C SER A 164 -12.25 -7.70 -0.61
N ALA A 165 -10.96 -7.68 -0.98
CA ALA A 165 -10.47 -8.26 -2.22
C ALA A 165 -10.65 -9.78 -2.25
N VAL A 166 -10.40 -10.48 -1.14
CA VAL A 166 -10.62 -11.92 -0.99
C VAL A 166 -12.09 -12.27 -1.17
N ILE A 167 -12.99 -11.56 -0.49
CA ILE A 167 -14.45 -11.77 -0.63
C ILE A 167 -14.88 -11.58 -2.09
N LEU A 168 -14.41 -10.50 -2.73
CA LEU A 168 -14.76 -10.21 -4.12
C LEU A 168 -14.21 -11.29 -5.08
N LYS A 169 -12.97 -11.74 -4.88
CA LYS A 169 -12.32 -12.79 -5.70
C LYS A 169 -13.07 -14.11 -5.55
N ALA A 170 -13.36 -14.53 -4.33
CA ALA A 170 -14.11 -15.75 -4.04
C ALA A 170 -15.53 -15.72 -4.64
N HIS A 171 -16.24 -14.60 -4.47
CA HIS A 171 -17.56 -14.41 -5.06
C HIS A 171 -17.52 -14.50 -6.60
N LYS A 172 -16.59 -13.78 -7.25
CA LYS A 172 -16.43 -13.81 -8.72
C LYS A 172 -16.07 -15.19 -9.24
N ALA A 173 -15.18 -15.90 -8.56
CA ALA A 173 -14.73 -17.23 -8.94
C ALA A 173 -15.71 -18.35 -8.52
N LYS A 174 -16.76 -18.03 -7.75
CA LYS A 174 -17.67 -19.00 -7.11
C LYS A 174 -16.90 -20.04 -6.28
N THR A 175 -15.85 -19.62 -5.60
CA THR A 175 -15.03 -20.46 -4.73
C THR A 175 -15.28 -20.14 -3.25
N PRO A 176 -14.98 -21.07 -2.34
CA PRO A 176 -15.01 -20.78 -0.90
C PRO A 176 -14.04 -19.66 -0.52
N ILE A 177 -14.32 -18.98 0.60
CA ILE A 177 -13.35 -18.07 1.22
C ILE A 177 -12.11 -18.90 1.61
N PRO A 178 -10.89 -18.49 1.19
CA PRO A 178 -9.67 -19.14 1.63
C PRO A 178 -9.53 -19.08 3.15
N VAL A 179 -9.14 -20.20 3.75
CA VAL A 179 -8.78 -20.25 5.17
C VAL A 179 -7.48 -19.48 5.36
N ILE A 180 -7.41 -18.67 6.42
CA ILE A 180 -6.18 -17.96 6.78
C ILE A 180 -5.07 -18.96 7.09
N SER A 181 -3.84 -18.60 6.76
CA SER A 181 -2.72 -19.52 6.92
C SER A 181 -2.47 -19.87 8.39
N ASP A 182 -2.10 -21.13 8.63
CA ASP A 182 -1.78 -21.61 9.97
C ASP A 182 -0.44 -21.07 10.50
N ASP A 183 0.43 -20.58 9.61
CA ASP A 183 1.73 -19.97 9.95
C ASP A 183 1.62 -18.53 10.51
N LEU A 184 0.41 -17.95 10.52
CA LEU A 184 0.16 -16.65 11.14
C LEU A 184 0.42 -16.75 12.65
N THR A 185 1.13 -15.77 13.17
CA THR A 185 1.39 -15.68 14.61
C THR A 185 0.08 -15.49 15.38
N TRP A 186 0.08 -15.89 16.66
CA TRP A 186 -1.08 -15.67 17.54
C TRP A 186 -1.49 -14.19 17.59
N ALA A 187 -0.51 -13.28 17.66
CA ALA A 187 -0.76 -11.84 17.64
C ALA A 187 -1.42 -11.38 16.34
N GLU A 188 -0.93 -11.85 15.19
CA GLU A 188 -1.50 -11.47 13.89
C GLU A 188 -2.94 -11.97 13.73
N LYS A 189 -3.23 -13.21 14.12
CA LYS A 189 -4.60 -13.77 14.12
C LYS A 189 -5.53 -12.96 15.05
N THR A 190 -5.03 -12.57 16.22
CA THR A 190 -5.76 -11.71 17.18
C THR A 190 -6.09 -10.35 16.60
N VAL A 191 -5.11 -9.65 16.01
CA VAL A 191 -5.32 -8.36 15.35
C VAL A 191 -6.31 -8.48 14.19
N ARG A 192 -6.23 -9.55 13.41
CA ARG A 192 -7.17 -9.78 12.31
C ARG A 192 -8.60 -9.99 12.80
N ALA A 193 -8.80 -10.79 13.86
CA ALA A 193 -10.09 -10.97 14.49
C ALA A 193 -10.66 -9.64 15.04
N ALA A 194 -9.84 -8.83 15.70
CA ALA A 194 -10.23 -7.50 16.16
C ALA A 194 -10.58 -6.56 14.99
N ASN A 195 -9.79 -6.59 13.91
CA ASN A 195 -10.05 -5.80 12.70
C ASN A 195 -11.38 -6.18 12.04
N TRP A 196 -11.78 -7.45 12.07
CA TRP A 196 -13.09 -7.89 11.58
C TRP A 196 -14.25 -7.31 12.39
N VAL A 197 -14.07 -7.11 13.70
CA VAL A 197 -15.04 -6.41 14.55
C VAL A 197 -15.13 -4.93 14.17
N ALA A 198 -13.96 -4.28 14.03
CA ALA A 198 -13.85 -2.87 13.68
C ALA A 198 -14.54 -2.57 12.33
N THR A 199 -14.22 -3.37 11.31
CA THR A 199 -14.72 -3.24 9.93
C THR A 199 -16.07 -3.90 9.68
N GLY A 200 -16.70 -4.49 10.71
CA GLY A 200 -18.06 -5.03 10.62
C GLY A 200 -18.19 -6.29 9.76
N ARG A 201 -17.14 -7.11 9.64
CA ARG A 201 -17.21 -8.38 8.90
C ARG A 201 -18.26 -9.32 9.49
N SER A 202 -18.88 -10.10 8.62
CA SER A 202 -19.98 -11.00 9.00
C SER A 202 -19.47 -12.19 9.82
N ARG A 203 -20.35 -12.76 10.65
CA ARG A 203 -20.05 -14.01 11.37
C ARG A 203 -19.72 -15.16 10.41
N ALA A 204 -20.40 -15.21 9.26
CA ALA A 204 -20.16 -16.22 8.24
C ALA A 204 -18.76 -16.08 7.63
N PHE A 205 -18.34 -14.85 7.30
CA PHE A 205 -17.00 -14.59 6.80
C PHE A 205 -15.93 -14.98 7.83
N ALA A 206 -16.05 -14.53 9.08
CA ALA A 206 -15.07 -14.85 10.13
C ALA A 206 -14.97 -16.37 10.37
N LYS A 207 -16.10 -17.10 10.38
CA LYS A 207 -16.09 -18.57 10.46
C LYS A 207 -15.36 -19.21 9.29
N ALA A 208 -15.69 -18.82 8.05
CA ALA A 208 -15.08 -19.40 6.86
C ALA A 208 -13.59 -19.09 6.77
N ALA A 209 -13.18 -17.84 7.03
CA ALA A 209 -11.78 -17.42 7.05
C ALA A 209 -10.95 -18.18 8.11
N LEU A 210 -11.56 -18.61 9.22
CA LEU A 210 -10.90 -19.42 10.24
C LEU A 210 -11.01 -20.94 10.00
N GLY A 211 -11.65 -21.37 8.91
CA GLY A 211 -11.87 -22.78 8.59
C GLY A 211 -12.85 -23.50 9.52
N LEU A 212 -13.79 -22.75 10.10
CA LEU A 212 -14.73 -23.23 11.13
C LEU A 212 -16.15 -23.49 10.57
N ASP A 213 -16.42 -23.10 9.34
CA ASP A 213 -17.75 -23.12 8.71
C ASP A 213 -18.30 -24.54 8.47
N LYS A 214 -17.40 -25.54 8.38
CA LYS A 214 -17.75 -26.95 8.13
C LYS A 214 -17.54 -27.87 9.33
N LEU A 215 -17.12 -27.33 10.47
CA LEU A 215 -16.80 -28.13 11.65
C LEU A 215 -18.05 -28.37 12.51
N THR A 216 -18.18 -29.59 13.00
CA THR A 216 -19.16 -29.97 14.04
C THR A 216 -18.80 -29.34 15.39
N PRO A 217 -19.74 -29.24 16.34
CA PRO A 217 -19.45 -28.72 17.68
C PRO A 217 -18.28 -29.43 18.39
N ALA A 218 -18.16 -30.74 18.23
CA ALA A 218 -17.08 -31.54 18.81
C ALA A 218 -15.71 -31.25 18.18
N GLU A 219 -15.67 -30.89 16.89
CA GLU A 219 -14.44 -30.52 16.17
C GLU A 219 -14.01 -29.08 16.48
N LEU A 220 -14.97 -28.16 16.67
CA LEU A 220 -14.69 -26.78 17.09
C LEU A 220 -13.92 -26.72 18.41
N ALA A 221 -14.21 -27.62 19.36
CA ALA A 221 -13.49 -27.67 20.64
C ALA A 221 -12.01 -28.07 20.51
N LYS A 222 -11.60 -28.63 19.36
CA LYS A 222 -10.24 -29.14 19.13
C LYS A 222 -9.37 -28.21 18.28
N THR A 223 -9.97 -27.24 17.58
CA THR A 223 -9.22 -26.36 16.69
C THR A 223 -8.68 -25.14 17.42
N LYS A 224 -7.38 -24.89 17.24
CA LYS A 224 -6.72 -23.67 17.76
C LYS A 224 -7.36 -22.41 17.18
N ASN A 225 -7.91 -22.47 15.97
CA ASN A 225 -8.52 -21.30 15.34
C ASN A 225 -9.85 -20.87 16.00
N PHE A 226 -10.44 -21.71 16.86
CA PHE A 226 -11.68 -21.36 17.56
C PHE A 226 -11.49 -20.20 18.53
N GLU A 227 -10.31 -20.06 19.17
CA GLU A 227 -10.02 -18.97 20.10
C GLU A 227 -10.18 -17.59 19.44
N PHE A 228 -9.72 -17.44 18.19
CA PHE A 228 -9.84 -16.18 17.45
C PHE A 228 -11.29 -15.88 17.03
N TYR A 229 -12.10 -16.92 16.85
CA TYR A 229 -13.53 -16.74 16.64
C TYR A 229 -14.22 -16.24 17.90
N LEU A 230 -13.82 -16.71 19.08
CA LEU A 230 -14.31 -16.20 20.36
C LEU A 230 -13.92 -14.73 20.57
N ILE A 231 -12.67 -14.35 20.26
CA ILE A 231 -12.24 -12.94 20.28
C ILE A 231 -13.15 -12.07 19.40
N PHE A 232 -13.43 -12.51 18.17
CA PHE A 232 -14.33 -11.82 17.26
C PHE A 232 -15.77 -11.70 17.82
N LEU A 233 -16.31 -12.77 18.43
CA LEU A 233 -17.65 -12.74 19.01
C LEU A 233 -17.74 -11.81 20.22
N HIS A 234 -16.78 -11.87 21.15
CA HIS A 234 -16.72 -10.99 22.32
C HIS A 234 -16.62 -9.52 21.90
N GLY A 235 -15.75 -9.19 20.95
CA GLY A 235 -15.64 -7.82 20.46
C GLY A 235 -16.93 -7.29 19.81
N ARG A 236 -17.66 -8.16 19.09
CA ARG A 236 -18.98 -7.78 18.53
C ARG A 236 -20.03 -7.54 19.61
N LEU A 237 -20.04 -8.36 20.67
CA LEU A 237 -20.96 -8.19 21.79
C LEU A 237 -20.70 -6.86 22.50
N ALA A 238 -19.44 -6.59 22.87
CA ALA A 238 -19.05 -5.33 23.49
C ALA A 238 -19.43 -4.10 22.65
N LYS A 239 -19.24 -4.17 21.32
CA LYS A 239 -19.65 -3.09 20.40
C LYS A 239 -21.18 -2.85 20.39
N LEU A 240 -21.97 -3.91 20.54
CA LEU A 240 -23.43 -3.81 20.63
C LEU A 240 -23.87 -3.24 21.98
N GLU A 241 -23.24 -3.67 23.07
CA GLU A 241 -23.50 -3.16 24.41
C GLU A 241 -23.22 -1.65 24.50
N ASN A 242 -22.08 -1.20 23.99
CA ASN A 242 -21.75 0.24 23.94
C ASN A 242 -22.79 1.04 23.13
N LYS A 243 -23.20 0.50 21.98
CA LYS A 243 -24.23 1.14 21.14
C LYS A 243 -25.59 1.23 21.84
N LEU A 244 -25.96 0.22 22.63
CA LEU A 244 -27.20 0.21 23.41
C LEU A 244 -27.11 1.14 24.63
N ALA A 245 -25.91 1.31 25.20
CA ALA A 245 -25.65 2.20 26.32
C ALA A 245 -25.59 3.69 25.92
N GLY A 246 -25.65 4.03 24.63
CA GLY A 246 -25.56 5.40 24.14
C GLY A 246 -24.15 6.01 24.26
N VAL A 247 -23.12 5.16 24.34
CA VAL A 247 -21.70 5.53 24.35
C VAL A 247 -21.12 5.51 22.94
#